data_AF-A0A821U6F9-F1
#
_entry.id   AF-A0A821U6F9-F1
#
_cell.length_a   1.000
_cell.length_b   1.000
_cell.length_c   1.000
_cell.angle_alpha   90.00
_cell.angle_beta   90.00
_cell.angle_gamma   90.00
#
_symmetry.space_group_name_H-M   'P 1'
#
loop_
_entity.id
_entity.type
_entity.pdbx_description
1 polymer ?
#
loop_
_entity_poly.entity_id
_entity_poly.type
_entity_poly.pdbx_seq_one_letter_code
_entity_poly.pdbx_strand_id
1 'polypeptide(L)'
;MWSYISHCFLLLFLCNHVTNTRQIPFDTIVPPYFEGRFSNGPVWIEKLGVSNIKNYAYGGAATDNDFIQGYTASDTIPVPGVRQQIKIYFNQTNITTVNSMRTLHVIRAGGNDYIKT
;
A
#
# COMPACT_ATOMS: atom_id res chain seq x y z
N MET A 1 -19.24 33.16 -2.96
CA MET A 1 -19.28 32.01 -2.04
C MET A 1 -18.56 30.84 -2.73
N TRP A 2 -17.23 30.75 -2.59
CA TRP A 2 -16.43 29.68 -3.18
C TRP A 2 -15.92 28.81 -2.03
N SER A 3 -16.56 27.66 -1.82
CA SER A 3 -16.12 26.70 -0.79
C SER A 3 -14.95 25.90 -1.35
N TYR A 4 -13.78 26.11 -0.78
CA TYR A 4 -12.56 25.35 -1.05
C TYR A 4 -12.82 23.85 -0.92
N ILE A 5 -12.69 23.13 -2.04
CA ILE A 5 -12.58 21.67 -2.08
C ILE A 5 -11.12 21.37 -1.74
N SER A 6 -10.84 21.09 -0.47
CA SER A 6 -9.56 20.51 -0.08
C SER A 6 -9.83 19.33 0.84
N HIS A 7 -9.02 18.30 0.68
CA HIS A 7 -9.01 17.05 1.46
C HIS A 7 -9.94 15.94 0.92
N CYS A 8 -9.62 15.44 -0.28
CA CYS A 8 -9.86 14.03 -0.58
C CYS A 8 -8.69 13.21 -0.03
N PHE A 9 -8.97 12.15 0.73
CA PHE A 9 -7.95 11.25 1.25
C PHE A 9 -7.95 9.95 0.43
N LEU A 10 -6.80 9.47 0.01
CA LEU A 10 -6.67 8.17 -0.65
C LEU A 10 -6.02 7.19 0.32
N LEU A 11 -6.71 6.10 0.63
CA LEU A 11 -6.22 5.05 1.50
C LEU A 11 -5.85 3.82 0.68
N LEU A 12 -4.60 3.38 0.81
CA LEU A 12 -4.02 2.38 -0.08
C LEU A 12 -3.78 1.04 0.60
N PHE A 13 -4.34 -0.02 0.04
CA PHE A 13 -4.03 -1.43 0.32
C PHE A 13 -3.64 -2.10 -1.00
N LEU A 14 -2.45 -1.82 -1.52
CA LEU A 14 -2.01 -2.42 -2.78
C LEU A 14 -0.97 -3.50 -2.54
N CYS A 15 -1.45 -4.71 -2.30
CA CYS A 15 -0.69 -5.91 -2.56
C CYS A 15 -0.50 -6.05 -4.09
N ASN A 16 0.70 -5.65 -4.54
CA ASN A 16 1.54 -6.29 -5.56
C ASN A 16 2.73 -5.36 -5.81
N HIS A 17 3.87 -5.95 -6.21
CA HIS A 17 5.17 -5.34 -6.57
C HIS A 17 5.06 -3.83 -6.86
N VAL A 18 4.19 -3.44 -7.76
CA VAL A 18 4.05 -2.12 -8.37
C VAL A 18 3.85 -0.88 -7.46
N THR A 19 3.85 -0.86 -6.10
CA THR A 19 3.30 0.35 -5.39
C THR A 19 3.87 0.90 -4.07
N ASN A 20 4.85 0.33 -3.36
CA ASN A 20 5.40 1.06 -2.18
C ASN A 20 6.78 0.62 -1.67
N THR A 21 7.56 1.61 -1.23
CA THR A 21 8.83 1.48 -0.50
C THR A 21 8.89 2.09 0.90
N ARG A 22 7.84 2.72 1.43
CA ARG A 22 8.01 3.44 2.71
C ARG A 22 8.06 2.58 3.98
N GLN A 23 7.89 1.28 3.88
CA GLN A 23 7.65 0.45 5.07
C GLN A 23 8.44 -0.86 5.11
N ILE A 24 9.46 -1.00 4.26
CA ILE A 24 10.32 -2.19 4.24
C ILE A 24 11.62 -1.85 4.98
N PRO A 25 11.94 -2.50 6.12
CA PRO A 25 13.22 -2.33 6.76
C PRO A 25 14.31 -2.98 5.89
N PHE A 26 15.06 -2.16 5.17
CA PHE A 26 16.39 -2.43 4.61
C PHE A 26 16.66 -3.84 4.06
N ASP A 27 15.81 -4.30 3.13
CA ASP A 27 16.32 -5.12 2.04
C ASP A 27 16.45 -4.18 0.84
N THR A 28 17.68 -3.86 0.46
CA THR A 28 17.96 -2.81 -0.53
C THR A 28 17.38 -3.23 -1.87
N ILE A 29 16.27 -2.61 -2.25
CA ILE A 29 15.73 -2.65 -3.60
C ILE A 29 16.73 -1.90 -4.50
N VAL A 30 17.73 -2.62 -5.00
CA VAL A 30 18.77 -2.15 -5.92
C VAL A 30 18.24 -2.11 -7.37
N PRO A 31 18.81 -1.30 -8.28
CA PRO A 31 18.30 -1.11 -9.65
C PRO A 31 17.79 -2.40 -10.32
N PRO A 32 16.66 -2.35 -11.07
CA PRO A 32 16.15 -1.21 -11.85
C PRO A 32 14.88 -0.55 -11.28
N TYR A 33 14.85 -0.26 -9.97
CA TYR A 33 13.66 0.23 -9.28
C TYR A 33 13.73 1.74 -8.97
N PHE A 34 12.71 2.49 -9.38
CA PHE A 34 12.63 3.94 -9.22
C PHE A 34 12.25 4.32 -7.79
N GLU A 35 13.17 4.93 -7.04
CA GLU A 35 12.96 5.36 -5.65
C GLU A 35 12.28 4.26 -4.79
N GLY A 36 12.67 3.02 -5.03
CA GLY A 36 12.15 1.85 -4.33
C GLY A 36 10.78 1.33 -4.79
N ARG A 37 10.13 1.96 -5.76
CA ARG A 37 8.94 1.40 -6.39
C ARG A 37 9.36 0.20 -7.22
N PHE A 38 8.56 -0.87 -7.26
CA PHE A 38 8.81 -1.96 -8.21
C PHE A 38 8.31 -1.58 -9.62
N SER A 39 8.89 -0.50 -10.14
CA SER A 39 8.57 0.18 -11.39
C SER A 39 9.78 1.02 -11.78
N ASN A 40 9.89 1.41 -13.04
CA ASN A 40 10.91 2.34 -13.54
C ASN A 40 10.49 3.82 -13.42
N GLY A 41 9.42 4.10 -12.68
CA GLY A 41 8.88 5.45 -12.46
C GLY A 41 7.72 5.45 -11.46
N PRO A 42 7.02 6.58 -11.30
CA PRO A 42 5.87 6.69 -10.42
C PRO A 42 4.79 5.67 -10.75
N VAL A 43 4.18 5.14 -9.71
CA VAL A 43 3.19 4.07 -9.82
C VAL A 43 1.81 4.66 -10.13
N TRP A 44 0.88 3.86 -10.64
CA TRP A 44 -0.40 4.38 -11.14
C TRP A 44 -1.17 5.24 -10.13
N ILE A 45 -1.08 4.93 -8.84
CA ILE A 45 -1.66 5.71 -7.74
C ILE A 45 -1.07 7.10 -7.60
N GLU A 46 0.24 7.21 -7.75
CA GLU A 46 0.94 8.50 -7.66
C GLU A 46 0.58 9.41 -8.84
N LYS A 47 0.05 8.82 -9.93
CA LYS A 47 -0.43 9.53 -11.11
C LYS A 47 -1.91 9.96 -11.03
N LEU A 48 -2.64 9.62 -9.95
CA LEU A 48 -4.05 9.99 -9.77
C LEU A 48 -4.27 11.48 -9.48
N GLY A 49 -3.22 12.26 -9.19
CA GLY A 49 -3.33 13.70 -8.93
C GLY A 49 -3.99 14.06 -7.59
N VAL A 50 -4.04 13.11 -6.63
CA VAL A 50 -4.54 13.37 -5.28
C VAL A 50 -3.42 13.87 -4.37
N SER A 51 -3.69 14.90 -3.58
CA SER A 51 -2.67 15.57 -2.76
C SER A 51 -2.36 14.87 -1.43
N ASN A 52 -3.22 13.96 -0.96
CA ASN A 52 -3.06 13.28 0.32
C ASN A 52 -3.23 11.76 0.17
N ILE A 53 -2.11 11.08 -0.03
CA ILE A 53 -2.04 9.62 -0.18
C ILE A 53 -1.47 9.02 1.10
N LYS A 54 -2.25 8.18 1.77
CA LYS A 54 -1.77 7.30 2.85
C LYS A 54 -1.57 5.91 2.31
N ASN A 55 -0.31 5.49 2.20
CA ASN A 55 0.07 4.22 1.61
C ASN A 55 0.43 3.19 2.68
N TYR A 56 -0.41 2.16 2.85
CA TYR A 56 -0.19 1.03 3.75
C TYR A 56 0.27 -0.23 3.01
N ALA A 57 0.52 -0.13 1.70
CA ALA A 57 0.91 -1.25 0.88
C ALA A 57 2.32 -1.75 1.23
N TYR A 58 2.47 -3.07 1.24
CA TYR A 58 3.75 -3.76 1.31
C TYR A 58 3.98 -4.59 0.05
N GLY A 59 5.16 -4.48 -0.55
CA GLY A 59 5.60 -5.38 -1.60
C GLY A 59 5.66 -6.82 -1.07
N GLY A 60 5.11 -7.78 -1.83
CA GLY A 60 5.11 -9.20 -1.47
C GLY A 60 4.10 -9.64 -0.41
N ALA A 61 3.21 -8.73 0.04
CA ALA A 61 2.07 -9.06 0.90
C ALA A 61 1.13 -10.07 0.24
N ALA A 62 0.56 -11.02 0.98
CA ALA A 62 -0.58 -11.82 0.51
C ALA A 62 -1.91 -11.15 0.92
N THR A 63 -3.05 -11.76 0.59
CA THR A 63 -4.37 -11.27 1.05
C THR A 63 -4.51 -11.43 2.57
N ASP A 64 -4.09 -12.57 3.12
CA ASP A 64 -4.09 -12.83 4.56
C ASP A 64 -2.90 -13.70 4.97
N ASN A 65 -2.10 -13.21 5.93
CA ASN A 65 -0.98 -13.97 6.48
C ASN A 65 -1.42 -15.19 7.31
N ASP A 66 -2.68 -15.25 7.76
CA ASP A 66 -3.22 -16.44 8.42
C ASP A 66 -3.39 -17.62 7.43
N PHE A 67 -3.42 -17.34 6.12
CA PHE A 67 -3.52 -18.34 5.06
C PHE A 67 -2.18 -18.53 4.31
N ILE A 68 -1.58 -17.43 3.81
CA ILE A 68 -0.29 -17.44 3.11
C ILE A 68 0.56 -16.26 3.61
N GLN A 69 1.75 -16.53 4.15
CA GLN A 69 2.65 -15.47 4.64
C GLN A 69 3.29 -14.68 3.49
N GLY A 70 3.11 -13.36 3.50
CA GLY A 70 3.82 -12.43 2.63
C GLY A 70 5.29 -12.24 3.06
N TYR A 71 6.21 -12.05 2.11
CA TYR A 71 7.62 -11.75 2.41
C TYR A 71 8.13 -10.63 1.50
N THR A 72 9.26 -10.02 1.85
CA THR A 72 10.02 -9.11 0.99
C THR A 72 10.48 -9.79 -0.29
N ALA A 73 11.00 -9.03 -1.25
CA ALA A 73 11.45 -9.56 -2.55
C ALA A 73 12.56 -10.62 -2.45
N SER A 74 13.31 -10.62 -1.36
CA SER A 74 14.34 -11.58 -0.99
C SER A 74 13.80 -12.84 -0.29
N ASP A 75 12.49 -12.89 -0.01
CA ASP A 75 11.82 -13.90 0.80
C ASP A 75 12.39 -14.08 2.23
N THR A 76 13.11 -13.10 2.77
CA THR A 76 13.74 -13.19 4.10
C THR A 76 12.94 -12.52 5.22
N ILE A 77 12.25 -11.41 4.93
CA ILE A 77 11.56 -10.61 5.94
C ILE A 77 10.04 -10.74 5.76
N PRO A 78 9.28 -11.19 6.77
CA PRO A 78 7.82 -11.29 6.66
C PRO A 78 7.20 -9.89 6.57
N VAL A 79 6.20 -9.74 5.69
CA VAL A 79 5.44 -8.49 5.54
C VAL A 79 3.97 -8.70 5.90
N PRO A 80 3.25 -7.66 6.39
CA PRO A 80 1.83 -7.77 6.69
C PRO A 80 1.01 -7.96 5.42
N GLY A 81 0.14 -8.98 5.42
CA GLY A 81 -0.89 -9.19 4.40
C GLY A 81 -1.97 -8.11 4.42
N VAL A 82 -2.88 -8.11 3.45
CA VAL A 82 -3.92 -7.07 3.33
C VAL A 82 -4.80 -6.98 4.56
N ARG A 83 -5.18 -8.12 5.15
CA ARG A 83 -5.94 -8.14 6.41
C ARG A 83 -5.18 -7.46 7.56
N GLN A 84 -3.87 -7.69 7.66
CA GLN A 84 -3.02 -7.07 8.68
C GLN A 84 -2.80 -5.57 8.39
N GLN A 85 -2.65 -5.17 7.12
CA GLN A 85 -2.57 -3.76 6.73
C GLN A 85 -3.85 -3.00 7.12
N ILE A 86 -5.05 -3.60 6.94
CA ILE A 86 -6.32 -3.00 7.37
C ILE A 86 -6.34 -2.77 8.88
N LYS A 87 -5.83 -3.71 9.68
CA LYS A 87 -5.68 -3.53 11.14
C LYS A 87 -4.72 -2.37 11.46
N ILE A 88 -3.59 -2.27 10.75
CA ILE A 88 -2.64 -1.15 10.90
C ILE A 88 -3.33 0.18 10.59
N TYR A 89 -4.12 0.25 9.53
CA TYR A 89 -4.89 1.44 9.18
C TYR A 89 -5.80 1.89 10.32
N PHE A 90 -6.64 0.97 10.86
CA PHE A 90 -7.55 1.30 11.96
C PHE A 90 -6.81 1.69 13.24
N ASN A 91 -5.64 1.12 13.50
CA ASN A 91 -4.83 1.47 14.67
C ASN A 91 -4.16 2.85 14.52
N GLN A 92 -3.70 3.20 13.33
CA GLN A 92 -2.96 4.44 13.08
C GLN A 92 -3.85 5.62 12.68
N THR A 93 -5.13 5.37 12.39
CA THR A 93 -6.05 6.39 11.90
C THR A 93 -7.08 6.74 12.94
N ASN A 94 -7.16 8.02 13.28
CA ASN A 94 -8.30 8.52 14.02
C ASN A 94 -9.52 8.57 13.11
N ILE A 95 -10.44 7.62 13.29
CA ILE A 95 -11.66 7.50 12.48
C ILE A 95 -12.58 8.74 12.55
N THR A 96 -12.41 9.58 13.57
CA THR A 96 -13.20 10.82 13.72
C THR A 96 -12.72 11.95 12.80
N THR A 97 -11.48 11.88 12.28
CA THR A 97 -10.91 12.89 11.38
C THR A 97 -10.96 12.47 9.91
N VAL A 98 -11.23 11.20 9.62
CA VAL A 98 -11.39 10.70 8.25
C VAL A 98 -12.81 10.92 7.79
N ASN A 99 -12.98 11.75 6.76
CA ASN A 99 -14.26 11.91 6.09
C ASN A 99 -14.44 10.78 5.06
N SER A 100 -15.18 9.74 5.43
CA SER A 100 -15.43 8.58 4.55
C SER A 100 -16.11 8.94 3.22
N MET A 101 -16.93 10.00 3.17
CA MET A 101 -17.56 10.47 1.93
C MET A 101 -16.57 11.10 0.95
N ARG A 102 -15.39 11.52 1.42
CA ARG A 102 -14.32 12.12 0.61
C ARG A 102 -13.06 11.26 0.59
N THR A 103 -13.13 10.05 1.13
CA THR A 103 -12.01 9.13 1.19
C THR A 103 -12.20 8.03 0.18
N LEU A 104 -11.27 7.93 -0.77
CA LEU A 104 -11.20 6.80 -1.68
C LEU A 104 -10.35 5.72 -1.01
N HIS A 105 -10.93 4.56 -0.75
CA HIS A 105 -10.19 3.38 -0.29
C HIS A 105 -9.91 2.48 -1.49
N VAL A 106 -8.64 2.18 -1.76
CA VAL A 106 -8.22 1.33 -2.87
C VAL A 106 -7.59 0.07 -2.32
N ILE A 107 -8.12 -1.08 -2.73
CA ILE A 107 -7.56 -2.40 -2.41
C ILE A 107 -7.19 -3.11 -3.72
N ARG A 108 -5.97 -3.65 -3.78
CA ARG A 108 -5.50 -4.61 -4.79
C ARG A 108 -4.76 -5.70 -4.06
N ALA A 109 -5.09 -6.95 -4.35
CA ALA A 109 -4.53 -8.10 -3.68
C ALA A 109 -4.62 -9.32 -4.61
N GLY A 110 -4.15 -10.47 -4.15
CA GLY A 110 -4.34 -11.77 -4.82
C GLY A 110 -3.21 -12.18 -5.76
N GLY A 111 -2.36 -11.24 -6.22
CA GLY A 111 -1.27 -11.59 -7.14
C GLY A 111 -0.22 -12.48 -6.49
N ASN A 112 0.22 -12.12 -5.27
CA ASN A 112 1.17 -12.93 -4.52
C ASN A 112 0.55 -14.24 -4.00
N ASP A 113 -0.76 -14.25 -3.75
CA ASP A 113 -1.49 -15.47 -3.36
C ASP A 113 -1.39 -16.52 -4.47
N TYR A 114 -1.64 -16.13 -5.73
CA TYR A 114 -1.53 -17.02 -6.89
C TYR A 114 -0.11 -17.56 -7.14
N ILE A 115 0.92 -16.74 -6.90
CA ILE A 115 2.32 -17.15 -7.11
C ILE A 115 2.79 -18.10 -6.01
N LYS A 116 2.18 -18.01 -4.81
CA LYS A 116 2.61 -18.74 -3.61
C LYS A 116 1.77 -19.98 -3.30
N THR A 117 0.67 -20.20 -4.02
CA THR A 117 -0.08 -21.47 -4.06
C THR A 117 0.61 -22.50 -4.95
#